data_AF-A0A537GKX0-F1
#
_entry.id   AF-A0A537GKX0-F1
#
_cell.length_a   1.000
_cell.length_b   1.000
_cell.length_c   1.000
_cell.angle_alpha   90.00
_cell.angle_beta   90.00
_cell.angle_gamma   90.00
#
_symmetry.space_group_name_H-M   'P 1'
#
loop_
_entity.id
_entity.type
_entity.pdbx_description
1 polymer ?
#
loop_
_entity_poly.entity_id
_entity_poly.type
_entity_poly.pdbx_seq_one_letter_code
_entity_poly.pdbx_strand_id
1 'polypeptide(L)'
;MVILGGPPTYLQGFRIGEEFFRTALVHMEMIAKEVETLVIDHHLLRDEGWYKFLEPVRKSAEKMEHRVITAAELARKEPNPLECRRKELYEEEKPSAEFLKWSKLPKEKLSETAPPL
;
A
#
# COMPACT_ATOMS: atom_id res chain seq x y z
N MET A 1 16.93 -8.55 -4.83
CA MET A 1 15.52 -8.08 -4.69
C MET A 1 15.31 -7.54 -3.28
N VAL A 2 14.58 -6.44 -3.14
CA VAL A 2 14.16 -5.85 -1.86
C VAL A 2 12.65 -5.65 -1.88
N ILE A 3 11.98 -5.90 -0.75
CA ILE A 3 10.55 -5.64 -0.55
C ILE A 3 10.41 -4.53 0.48
N LEU A 4 9.64 -3.48 0.15
CA LEU A 4 9.55 -2.26 0.92
C LEU A 4 8.09 -1.82 1.06
N GLY A 5 7.68 -1.44 2.28
CA GLY A 5 6.31 -1.03 2.59
C GLY A 5 5.87 0.33 2.01
N GLY A 6 6.82 1.11 1.50
CA GLY A 6 6.57 2.46 0.99
C GLY A 6 6.17 3.46 2.09
N PRO A 7 6.30 4.77 1.84
CA PRO A 7 5.81 5.79 2.78
C PRO A 7 4.28 5.84 2.75
N PRO A 8 3.61 6.09 3.90
CA PRO A 8 2.15 6.22 3.97
C PRO A 8 1.69 7.60 3.45
N THR A 9 1.69 7.81 2.14
CA THR A 9 1.40 9.11 1.50
C THR A 9 0.01 9.65 1.81
N TYR A 10 -0.96 8.78 2.09
CA TYR A 10 -2.30 9.17 2.57
C TYR A 10 -2.30 9.92 3.92
N LEU A 11 -1.16 10.00 4.62
CA LEU A 11 -0.97 10.78 5.85
C LEU A 11 -0.27 12.13 5.61
N GLN A 12 0.15 12.43 4.38
CA GLN A 12 0.80 13.68 4.01
C GLN A 12 -0.11 14.87 4.27
N GLY A 13 0.43 15.92 4.90
CA GLY A 13 -0.33 17.14 5.22
C GLY A 13 -1.34 17.00 6.36
N PHE A 14 -1.57 15.79 6.89
CA PHE A 14 -2.40 15.55 8.05
C PHE A 14 -1.59 15.25 9.31
N ARG A 15 -0.74 14.21 9.27
CA ARG A 15 0.08 13.76 10.42
C ARG A 15 1.57 13.78 10.16
N ILE A 16 1.98 13.85 8.90
CA ILE A 16 3.38 13.76 8.48
C ILE A 16 3.70 14.93 7.55
N GLY A 17 4.80 15.63 7.84
CA GLY A 17 5.27 16.76 7.04
C GLY A 17 5.86 16.34 5.68
N GLU A 18 5.86 17.25 4.72
CA GLU A 18 6.32 17.00 3.34
C GLU A 18 7.79 16.56 3.24
N GLU A 19 8.63 17.06 4.14
CA GLU A 19 10.06 16.72 4.17
C GLU A 19 10.30 15.21 4.31
N PHE A 20 9.46 14.52 5.10
CA PHE A 20 9.55 13.06 5.25
C PHE A 20 9.36 12.36 3.90
N PHE A 21 8.36 12.76 3.12
CA PHE A 21 8.06 12.14 1.83
C PHE A 21 9.12 12.46 0.78
N ARG A 22 9.67 13.67 0.80
CA ARG A 22 10.81 14.06 -0.04
C ARG A 22 12.03 13.18 0.26
N THR A 23 12.35 13.00 1.54
CA THR A 23 13.47 12.14 1.97
C THR A 23 13.21 10.67 1.61
N ALA A 24 11.99 10.18 1.83
CA ALA A 24 11.60 8.82 1.46
C ALA A 24 11.77 8.59 -0.06
N LEU A 25 11.35 9.55 -0.89
CA LEU A 25 11.51 9.47 -2.34
C LEU A 25 12.98 9.38 -2.74
N VAL A 26 13.85 10.25 -2.20
CA VAL A 26 15.30 10.21 -2.45
C VAL A 26 15.91 8.87 -2.07
N HIS A 27 15.58 8.34 -0.89
CA HIS A 27 16.09 7.04 -0.45
C HIS A 27 15.58 5.89 -1.32
N MET A 28 14.30 5.92 -1.71
CA MET A 28 13.74 4.92 -2.62
C MET A 28 14.43 4.95 -3.98
N GLU A 29 14.73 6.13 -4.53
CA GLU A 29 15.50 6.27 -5.78
C GLU A 29 16.92 5.70 -5.65
N MET A 30 17.59 5.92 -4.52
CA MET A 30 18.91 5.35 -4.24
C MET A 30 18.85 3.82 -4.22
N ILE A 31 17.89 3.25 -3.48
CA ILE A 31 17.70 1.79 -3.41
C ILE A 31 17.39 1.21 -4.79
N ALA A 32 16.52 1.86 -5.56
CA ALA A 32 16.10 1.39 -6.88
C ALA A 32 17.25 1.37 -7.90
N LYS A 33 18.26 2.22 -7.73
CA LYS A 33 19.49 2.22 -8.56
C LYS A 33 20.45 1.09 -8.21
N GLU A 34 20.41 0.58 -6.98
CA GLU A 34 21.34 -0.47 -6.50
C GLU A 34 20.73 -1.87 -6.53
N VAL A 35 19.39 -1.98 -6.63
CA VAL A 35 18.67 -3.26 -6.57
C VAL A 35 17.92 -3.52 -7.87
N GLU A 36 18.24 -4.63 -8.53
CA GLU A 36 17.63 -5.06 -9.80
C GLU A 36 16.09 -5.09 -9.77
N THR A 37 15.50 -5.45 -8.63
CA THR A 37 14.04 -5.47 -8.44
C THR A 37 13.68 -4.95 -7.05
N LEU A 38 12.99 -3.82 -7.02
CA LEU A 38 12.38 -3.23 -5.84
C LEU A 38 10.87 -3.47 -5.86
N VAL A 39 10.37 -4.17 -4.86
CA VAL A 39 8.94 -4.48 -4.70
C VAL A 39 8.33 -3.54 -3.67
N ILE A 40 7.26 -2.83 -4.04
CA ILE A 40 6.56 -1.89 -3.17
C ILE A 40 5.18 -2.45 -2.81
N ASP A 41 4.83 -2.44 -1.52
CA ASP A 41 3.52 -2.92 -1.06
C ASP A 41 3.08 -2.21 0.24
N HIS A 42 1.90 -2.53 0.77
CA HIS A 42 1.40 -2.22 2.11
C HIS A 42 0.95 -0.79 2.44
N HIS A 43 1.85 0.20 2.57
CA HIS A 43 1.44 1.56 2.99
C HIS A 43 1.20 2.47 1.80
N LEU A 44 2.12 2.47 0.83
CA LEU A 44 1.99 3.34 -0.34
C LEU A 44 0.75 2.98 -1.17
N LEU A 45 0.47 1.68 -1.33
CA LEU A 45 -0.70 1.18 -2.06
C LEU A 45 -2.06 1.40 -1.35
N ARG A 46 -2.11 2.23 -0.31
CA ARG A 46 -3.38 2.67 0.31
C ARG A 46 -3.85 4.03 -0.19
N ASP A 47 -3.01 4.70 -0.98
CA ASP A 47 -3.26 6.00 -1.57
C ASP A 47 -3.44 5.83 -3.08
N GLU A 48 -4.51 6.37 -3.67
CA GLU A 48 -4.75 6.33 -5.12
C GLU A 48 -3.60 6.97 -5.93
N GLY A 49 -2.89 7.93 -5.33
CA GLY A 49 -1.74 8.59 -5.93
C GLY A 49 -0.45 7.75 -5.99
N TRP A 50 -0.47 6.50 -5.49
CA TRP A 50 0.71 5.63 -5.38
C TRP A 50 1.49 5.50 -6.68
N TYR A 51 0.78 5.37 -7.82
CA TYR A 51 1.42 5.14 -9.11
C TYR A 51 2.26 6.35 -9.52
N LYS A 52 1.70 7.56 -9.36
CA LYS A 52 2.36 8.83 -9.65
C LYS A 52 3.52 9.07 -8.70
N PHE A 53 3.36 8.74 -7.41
CA PHE A 53 4.44 8.84 -6.43
C PHE A 53 5.66 7.99 -6.81
N LEU A 54 5.46 6.81 -7.41
CA LEU A 54 6.54 5.92 -7.84
C LEU A 54 7.21 6.33 -9.17
N GLU A 55 6.65 7.25 -9.95
CA GLU A 55 7.24 7.64 -11.25
C GLU A 55 8.72 8.05 -11.18
N PRO A 56 9.18 8.89 -10.23
CA PRO A 56 10.58 9.26 -10.14
C PRO A 56 11.47 8.06 -9.80
N VAL A 57 10.98 7.17 -8.92
CA VAL A 57 11.69 5.96 -8.50
C VAL A 57 11.84 4.98 -9.65
N ARG A 58 10.77 4.76 -10.43
CA ARG A 58 10.78 3.95 -11.65
C ARG A 58 11.76 4.50 -12.68
N LYS A 59 11.71 5.81 -12.97
CA LYS A 59 12.66 6.47 -13.89
C LYS A 59 14.11 6.33 -13.44
N SER A 60 14.37 6.37 -12.13
CA SER A 60 15.70 6.18 -11.57
C SER A 60 16.18 4.72 -11.72
N ALA A 61 15.28 3.74 -11.57
CA ALA A 61 15.56 2.32 -11.77
C ALA A 61 15.80 1.95 -13.25
N GLU A 62 14.96 2.46 -14.16
CA GLU A 62 15.03 2.18 -15.59
C GLU A 62 16.38 2.54 -16.20
N LYS A 63 17.04 3.60 -15.71
CA LYS A 63 18.39 4.00 -16.13
C LYS A 63 19.46 2.94 -15.85
N MET A 64 19.19 2.04 -14.91
CA MET A 64 20.06 0.94 -14.51
C MET A 64 19.53 -0.42 -15.02
N GLU A 65 18.51 -0.43 -15.89
CA GLU A 65 17.79 -1.63 -16.32
C GLU A 65 17.12 -2.40 -15.15
N HIS A 66 16.91 -1.71 -14.03
CA HIS A 66 16.22 -2.24 -12.85
C HIS A 66 14.71 -1.98 -12.94
N ARG A 67 13.93 -2.65 -12.07
CA ARG A 67 12.47 -2.54 -12.07
C ARG A 67 11.91 -2.23 -10.69
N VAL A 68 10.89 -1.37 -10.65
CA VAL A 68 10.10 -1.06 -9.45
C VAL A 68 8.67 -1.51 -9.69
N ILE A 69 8.25 -2.55 -8.97
CA ILE A 69 6.98 -3.25 -9.16
C ILE A 69 6.25 -3.39 -7.83
N THR A 70 4.98 -3.73 -7.88
CA THR A 70 4.17 -4.12 -6.72
C THR A 70 4.29 -5.62 -6.45
N ALA A 71 3.85 -6.07 -5.27
CA ALA A 71 3.76 -7.49 -4.96
C ALA A 71 2.80 -8.24 -5.91
N ALA A 72 1.73 -7.58 -6.37
CA ALA A 72 0.81 -8.14 -7.36
C ALA A 72 1.52 -8.40 -8.70
N GLU A 73 2.27 -7.41 -9.21
CA GLU A 73 3.03 -7.54 -10.46
C GLU A 73 4.14 -8.60 -10.35
N LEU A 74 4.80 -8.70 -9.19
CA LEU A 74 5.74 -9.80 -8.92
C LEU A 74 5.05 -11.17 -9.04
N ALA A 75 3.80 -11.27 -8.57
CA ALA A 75 2.95 -12.44 -8.71
C ALA A 75 2.29 -12.58 -10.11
N ARG A 76 2.68 -11.75 -11.09
CA ARG A 76 2.12 -11.69 -12.45
C ARG A 76 0.61 -11.40 -12.47
N LYS A 77 0.15 -10.57 -11.53
CA LYS A 77 -1.22 -10.07 -11.44
C LYS A 77 -1.24 -8.57 -11.60
N GLU A 78 -2.35 -8.04 -12.06
CA GLU A 78 -2.58 -6.61 -12.06
C GLU A 78 -2.73 -6.09 -10.62
N PRO A 79 -2.17 -4.90 -10.30
CA PRO A 79 -2.39 -4.27 -9.01
C PRO A 79 -3.88 -3.96 -8.80
N ASN A 80 -4.46 -4.49 -7.73
CA ASN A 80 -5.82 -4.16 -7.28
C ASN A 80 -5.80 -3.70 -5.81
N PRO A 81 -5.37 -2.46 -5.53
CA PRO A 81 -5.23 -1.94 -4.17
C PRO A 81 -6.60 -1.63 -3.55
N LEU A 82 -7.25 -2.64 -2.98
CA LEU A 82 -8.59 -2.53 -2.40
C LEU A 82 -8.67 -1.48 -1.28
N GLU A 83 -7.60 -1.31 -0.50
CA GLU A 83 -7.56 -0.36 0.61
C GLU A 83 -7.65 1.11 0.14
N CYS A 84 -7.16 1.44 -1.07
CA CYS A 84 -7.37 2.76 -1.67
C CYS A 84 -8.86 3.08 -1.82
N ARG A 85 -9.62 2.08 -2.25
CA ARG A 85 -11.05 2.18 -2.55
C ARG A 85 -11.95 1.75 -1.39
N ARG A 86 -11.40 1.59 -0.18
CA ARG A 86 -12.14 1.00 0.95
C ARG A 86 -13.47 1.69 1.25
N LYS A 87 -13.56 3.02 1.03
CA LYS A 87 -14.79 3.78 1.27
C LYS A 87 -15.87 3.41 0.26
N GLU A 88 -15.51 3.42 -1.02
CA GLU A 88 -16.39 3.03 -2.12
C GLU A 88 -16.85 1.58 -1.94
N LEU A 89 -15.90 0.67 -1.71
CA LEU A 89 -16.19 -0.76 -1.52
C LEU A 89 -17.09 -1.00 -0.31
N TYR A 90 -16.94 -0.25 0.78
CA TYR A 90 -17.81 -0.38 1.94
C TYR A 90 -19.24 0.10 1.66
N GLU A 91 -19.41 1.07 0.76
CA GLU A 91 -20.72 1.57 0.34
C GLU A 91 -21.42 0.62 -0.64
N GLU A 92 -20.67 0.08 -1.61
CA GLU A 92 -21.12 -0.86 -2.64
C GLU A 92 -21.37 -2.26 -2.07
N GLU A 93 -20.46 -2.77 -1.24
CA GLU A 93 -20.46 -4.12 -0.67
C GLU A 93 -20.56 -4.05 0.86
N LYS A 94 -21.66 -3.50 1.36
CA LYS A 94 -21.88 -3.37 2.81
C LYS A 94 -21.78 -4.73 3.51
N PRO A 95 -21.01 -4.84 4.61
CA PRO A 95 -20.95 -6.07 5.37
C PRO A 95 -22.31 -6.48 5.92
N SER A 96 -22.52 -7.77 6.11
CA SER A 96 -23.77 -8.31 6.65
C SER A 96 -24.06 -7.74 8.05
N ALA A 97 -25.35 -7.66 8.41
CA ALA A 97 -25.74 -7.20 9.74
C ALA A 97 -25.14 -8.07 10.86
N GLU A 98 -24.99 -9.37 10.60
CA GLU A 98 -24.33 -10.32 11.49
C GLU A 98 -22.85 -9.98 11.67
N PHE A 99 -22.14 -9.71 10.57
CA PHE A 99 -20.73 -9.28 10.61
C PHE A 99 -20.56 -7.96 11.36
N LEU A 100 -21.44 -6.98 11.13
CA LEU A 100 -21.40 -5.70 11.85
C LEU A 100 -21.69 -5.84 13.35
N LYS A 101 -22.48 -6.83 13.75
CA LYS A 101 -22.71 -7.15 15.16
C LYS A 101 -21.48 -7.84 15.76
N TRP A 102 -20.91 -8.79 15.03
CA TRP A 102 -19.69 -9.49 15.43
C TRP A 102 -18.51 -8.53 15.60
N SER A 103 -18.27 -7.62 14.64
CA SER A 103 -17.13 -6.69 14.66
C SER A 103 -17.14 -5.67 15.81
N LYS A 104 -18.27 -5.55 16.52
CA LYS A 104 -18.45 -4.68 17.69
C LYS A 104 -18.33 -5.42 19.02
N LEU A 105 -18.05 -6.73 19.01
CA LEU A 105 -17.84 -7.49 20.23
C LEU A 105 -16.54 -7.05 20.95
N PRO A 106 -16.44 -7.23 22.28
CA PRO A 106 -15.19 -7.07 23.01
C PRO A 106 -14.08 -7.95 22.43
N LYS A 107 -12.82 -7.51 22.54
CA LYS A 107 -11.66 -8.21 21.95
C LYS A 107 -11.55 -9.66 22.39
N GLU A 108 -11.88 -9.94 23.65
CA GLU A 108 -11.86 -11.28 24.23
C GLU A 108 -12.80 -12.19 23.44
N LYS A 109 -14.02 -11.73 23.16
CA LYS A 109 -15.04 -12.50 22.42
C LYS A 109 -14.74 -12.61 20.93
N LEU A 110 -14.11 -11.60 20.33
CA LEU A 110 -13.65 -11.66 18.94
C LEU A 110 -12.61 -12.77 18.73
N SER A 111 -11.76 -13.03 19.73
CA SER A 111 -10.76 -14.10 19.63
C SER A 111 -11.35 -15.50 19.76
N GLU A 112 -12.52 -15.63 20.39
CA GLU A 112 -13.22 -16.89 20.64
C GLU A 112 -14.23 -17.24 19.55
N THR A 113 -14.66 -16.26 18.74
CA THR A 113 -15.71 -16.44 17.73
C THR A 113 -15.22 -16.02 16.35
N ALA A 114 -15.31 -16.91 15.38
CA ALA A 114 -14.98 -16.58 14.00
C ALA A 114 -15.94 -15.53 13.45
N PRO A 115 -15.49 -14.64 12.55
CA PRO A 115 -16.39 -13.75 11.82
C PRO A 115 -17.41 -14.56 11.03
N PRO A 116 -18.68 -14.13 10.98
CA PRO A 116 -19.65 -14.71 10.05
C PRO A 116 -19.21 -14.39 8.62
N LEU A 117 -19.32 -15.39 7.73
CA LEU A 117 -18.96 -15.29 6.30
C LEU A 117 -20.15 -14.82 5.46
#